data_AF-A0A0Q5QI20-F1
#
_entry.id   AF-A0A0Q5QI20-F1
#
_cell.length_a   1.000
_cell.length_b   1.000
_cell.length_c   1.000
_cell.angle_alpha   90.00
_cell.angle_beta   90.00
_cell.angle_gamma   90.00
#
_symmetry.space_group_name_H-M   'P 1'
#
loop_
_entity.id
_entity.type
_entity.pdbx_description
1 polymer ?
#
loop_
_entity_poly.entity_id
_entity_poly.type
_entity_poly.pdbx_seq_one_letter_code
_entity_poly.pdbx_strand_id
1 'polypeptide(L)'
;MLIDSTYFQNSNIIANTNEPDPDSKMANVLSLMIARAEKEVLSFAFGVKMWRDFKPFIENGISDTTPEIYRDIIEGKDYVIDGKDCFWQGLIQEDTKESLLADYVYCVYHTENVTQTGEFGETILDAKVGRKVSSVPKITKVWNRFIEKLHGGVRSNPNGFTMEGKPYWNVRGGRDYYGVNAKYGEVSLVQFLLDNKDAYPLVDANYRRFGEFQNEFGI
;
A
#
# COMPACT_ATOMS: atom_id res chain seq x y z
N MET A 1 -0.82 -13.70 -8.06
CA MET A 1 -1.30 -12.35 -7.67
C MET A 1 -2.03 -12.50 -6.35
N LEU A 2 -1.90 -11.51 -5.47
CA LEU A 2 -2.51 -11.47 -4.14
C LEU A 2 -3.95 -10.94 -4.17
N ILE A 3 -4.23 -10.02 -5.09
CA ILE A 3 -5.58 -9.46 -5.27
C ILE A 3 -6.04 -9.62 -6.72
N ASP A 4 -7.36 -9.53 -6.92
CA ASP A 4 -8.03 -9.58 -8.22
C ASP A 4 -9.12 -8.50 -8.32
N SER A 5 -9.94 -8.57 -9.37
CA SER A 5 -11.04 -7.60 -9.60
C SER A 5 -12.07 -7.57 -8.47
N THR A 6 -12.20 -8.62 -7.66
CA THR A 6 -13.18 -8.71 -6.56
C THR A 6 -12.85 -7.77 -5.39
N TYR A 7 -11.60 -7.29 -5.31
CA TYR A 7 -11.16 -6.32 -4.31
C TYR A 7 -11.56 -4.87 -4.63
N PHE A 8 -12.12 -4.60 -5.82
CA PHE A 8 -12.55 -3.27 -6.24
C PHE A 8 -14.06 -3.06 -6.03
N GLN A 9 -14.47 -3.27 -4.78
CA GLN A 9 -15.83 -3.07 -4.29
C GLN A 9 -15.84 -2.12 -3.08
N ASN A 10 -17.05 -1.77 -2.60
CA ASN A 10 -17.25 -0.92 -1.42
C ASN A 10 -16.54 0.45 -1.46
N SER A 11 -15.39 0.56 -0.78
CA SER A 11 -14.62 1.81 -0.71
C SER A 11 -13.76 2.06 -1.95
N ASN A 12 -13.43 1.01 -2.71
CA ASN A 12 -12.54 1.04 -3.87
C ASN A 12 -13.28 0.69 -5.16
N ILE A 13 -14.53 1.15 -5.30
CA ILE A 13 -15.37 0.80 -6.46
C ILE A 13 -14.74 1.34 -7.73
N ILE A 14 -14.34 0.42 -8.61
CA ILE A 14 -14.05 0.70 -10.02
C ILE A 14 -15.26 0.23 -10.82
N ALA A 15 -15.80 1.11 -11.67
CA ALA A 15 -16.96 0.80 -12.48
C ALA A 15 -16.62 -0.24 -13.56
N ASN A 16 -17.63 -1.02 -13.96
CA ASN A 16 -17.61 -1.95 -15.09
C ASN A 16 -16.59 -3.09 -15.00
N THR A 17 -16.04 -3.39 -13.83
CA THR A 17 -15.08 -4.50 -13.63
C THR A 17 -15.65 -5.88 -13.94
N ASN A 18 -16.98 -6.02 -13.92
CA ASN A 18 -17.71 -7.28 -14.19
C ASN A 18 -18.55 -7.23 -15.48
N GLU A 19 -18.47 -6.16 -16.28
CA GLU A 19 -19.17 -6.14 -17.56
C GLU A 19 -18.46 -7.07 -18.56
N PRO A 20 -19.20 -7.90 -19.31
CA PRO A 20 -18.60 -8.71 -20.37
C PRO A 20 -18.09 -7.78 -21.49
N ASP A 21 -16.82 -7.41 -21.40
CA ASP A 21 -16.10 -6.70 -22.45
C ASP A 21 -15.79 -7.72 -23.58
N PRO A 22 -16.36 -7.55 -24.79
CA PRO A 22 -16.13 -8.47 -25.90
C PRO A 22 -14.65 -8.58 -26.30
N ASP A 23 -13.80 -7.61 -25.93
CA ASP A 23 -12.36 -7.62 -26.19
C ASP A 23 -11.49 -7.89 -24.95
N SER A 24 -12.10 -8.05 -23.75
CA SER A 24 -11.38 -8.24 -22.47
C SER A 24 -10.28 -7.19 -22.18
N LYS A 25 -10.32 -6.02 -22.81
CA LYS A 25 -9.26 -4.99 -22.72
C LYS A 25 -9.18 -4.43 -21.31
N MET A 26 -10.32 -4.16 -20.67
CA MET A 26 -10.32 -3.55 -19.34
C MET A 26 -9.85 -4.52 -18.25
N ALA A 27 -10.23 -5.79 -18.33
CA ALA A 27 -9.75 -6.83 -17.40
C ALA A 27 -8.23 -7.01 -17.48
N ASN A 28 -7.66 -6.92 -18.68
CA ASN A 28 -6.22 -6.98 -18.90
C ASN A 28 -5.50 -5.74 -18.33
N VAL A 29 -6.04 -4.53 -18.52
CA VAL A 29 -5.47 -3.29 -17.95
C VAL A 29 -5.45 -3.35 -16.43
N LEU A 30 -6.57 -3.72 -15.80
CA LEU A 30 -6.65 -3.81 -14.34
C LEU A 30 -5.69 -4.86 -13.79
N SER A 31 -5.60 -6.03 -14.42
CA SER A 31 -4.67 -7.09 -14.01
C SER A 31 -3.20 -6.65 -14.10
N LEU A 32 -2.84 -5.91 -15.15
CA LEU A 32 -1.50 -5.31 -15.29
C LEU A 32 -1.24 -4.23 -14.25
N MET A 33 -2.23 -3.40 -13.93
CA MET A 33 -2.13 -2.40 -12.85
C MET A 33 -1.91 -3.07 -11.49
N ILE A 34 -2.63 -4.16 -11.19
CA ILE A 34 -2.43 -4.93 -9.97
C ILE A 34 -1.01 -5.50 -9.91
N ALA A 35 -0.54 -6.15 -10.97
CA ALA A 35 0.80 -6.72 -11.02
C ALA A 35 1.90 -5.65 -10.87
N ARG A 36 1.68 -4.46 -11.43
CA ARG A 36 2.56 -3.30 -11.28
C ARG A 36 2.55 -2.78 -9.84
N ALA A 37 1.38 -2.61 -9.25
CA ALA A 37 1.20 -2.16 -7.88
C ALA A 37 1.85 -3.10 -6.86
N GLU A 38 1.64 -4.42 -7.00
CA GLU A 38 2.30 -5.44 -6.19
C GLU A 38 3.81 -5.25 -6.23
N LYS A 39 4.39 -5.12 -7.42
CA LYS A 39 5.82 -4.89 -7.58
C LYS A 39 6.26 -3.57 -6.95
N GLU A 40 5.61 -2.46 -7.26
CA GLU A 40 6.02 -1.13 -6.81
C GLU A 40 5.95 -1.01 -5.28
N VAL A 41 4.80 -1.37 -4.68
CA VAL A 41 4.56 -1.24 -3.24
C VAL A 41 5.41 -2.23 -2.45
N LEU A 42 5.44 -3.50 -2.84
CA LEU A 42 6.13 -4.53 -2.06
C LEU A 42 7.65 -4.47 -2.25
N SER A 43 8.16 -4.18 -3.46
CA SER A 43 9.60 -3.99 -3.63
C SER A 43 10.12 -2.76 -2.89
N PHE A 44 9.26 -1.78 -2.67
CA PHE A 44 9.56 -0.65 -1.82
C PHE A 44 9.53 -1.00 -0.33
N ALA A 45 8.45 -1.64 0.14
CA ALA A 45 8.28 -1.98 1.56
C ALA A 45 9.33 -2.98 2.07
N PHE A 46 9.62 -4.01 1.26
CA PHE A 46 10.54 -5.09 1.62
C PHE A 46 11.99 -4.77 1.26
N GLY A 47 12.20 -3.89 0.29
CA GLY A 47 13.44 -3.79 -0.46
C GLY A 47 13.55 -4.87 -1.54
N VAL A 48 14.43 -4.62 -2.52
CA VAL A 48 14.54 -5.44 -3.74
C VAL A 48 14.91 -6.90 -3.46
N LYS A 49 15.73 -7.16 -2.43
CA LYS A 49 16.20 -8.52 -2.11
C LYS A 49 15.07 -9.40 -1.58
N MET A 50 14.41 -8.95 -0.51
CA MET A 50 13.29 -9.67 0.06
C MET A 50 12.12 -9.78 -0.92
N TRP A 51 11.83 -8.74 -1.71
CA TRP A 51 10.80 -8.85 -2.75
C TRP A 51 11.07 -9.97 -3.75
N ARG A 52 12.31 -10.15 -4.20
CA ARG A 52 12.68 -11.24 -5.12
C ARG A 52 12.53 -12.62 -4.49
N ASP A 53 12.76 -12.72 -3.19
CA ASP A 53 12.57 -13.96 -2.44
C ASP A 53 11.09 -14.26 -2.17
N PHE A 54 10.29 -13.22 -1.92
CA PHE A 54 8.86 -13.31 -1.65
C PHE A 54 8.02 -13.61 -2.90
N LYS A 55 8.35 -12.99 -4.04
CA LYS A 55 7.56 -13.05 -5.29
C LYS A 55 7.17 -14.48 -5.72
N PRO A 56 8.07 -15.48 -5.74
CA PRO A 56 7.72 -16.84 -6.17
C PRO A 56 6.58 -17.48 -5.36
N PHE A 57 6.40 -17.08 -4.10
CA PHE A 57 5.38 -17.63 -3.20
C PHE A 57 3.98 -17.07 -3.44
N ILE A 58 3.86 -15.99 -4.22
CA ILE A 58 2.57 -15.31 -4.48
C ILE A 58 2.15 -15.35 -5.96
N GLU A 59 3.01 -15.88 -6.85
CA GLU A 59 2.79 -15.82 -8.30
C GLU A 59 1.49 -16.52 -8.71
N ASN A 60 1.18 -17.67 -8.10
CA ASN A 60 -0.02 -18.48 -8.35
C ASN A 60 -1.00 -18.49 -7.16
N GLY A 61 -0.98 -17.46 -6.32
CA GLY A 61 -1.70 -17.43 -5.04
C GLY A 61 -0.88 -18.08 -3.91
N ILE A 62 -1.44 -18.07 -2.70
CA ILE A 62 -0.76 -18.60 -1.51
C ILE A 62 -0.70 -20.13 -1.62
N SER A 63 0.50 -20.68 -1.73
CA SER A 63 0.70 -22.13 -1.75
C SER A 63 0.81 -22.70 -0.34
N ASP A 64 0.43 -23.97 -0.14
CA ASP A 64 0.67 -24.72 1.09
C ASP A 64 2.17 -24.86 1.44
N THR A 65 3.07 -24.60 0.50
CA THR A 65 4.52 -24.59 0.73
C THR A 65 5.06 -23.21 1.13
N THR A 66 4.21 -22.19 1.20
CA THR A 66 4.63 -20.83 1.57
C THR A 66 5.18 -20.83 3.01
N PRO A 67 6.40 -20.31 3.24
CA PRO A 67 6.94 -20.15 4.57
C PRO A 67 5.98 -19.39 5.49
N GLU A 68 5.89 -19.81 6.76
CA GLU A 68 4.98 -19.19 7.75
C GLU A 68 5.24 -17.69 7.89
N ILE A 69 6.51 -17.27 7.86
CA ILE A 69 6.90 -15.85 7.87
C ILE A 69 6.26 -15.04 6.74
N TYR A 70 5.99 -15.65 5.58
CA TYR A 70 5.36 -14.98 4.45
C TYR A 70 3.85 -15.05 4.51
N ARG A 71 3.28 -16.09 5.13
CA ARG A 71 1.85 -16.11 5.46
C ARG A 71 1.51 -15.04 6.47
N ASP A 72 2.33 -14.87 7.51
CA ASP A 72 2.16 -13.84 8.53
C ASP A 72 2.07 -12.43 7.90
N ILE A 73 2.85 -12.17 6.84
CA ILE A 73 2.77 -10.92 6.07
C ILE A 73 1.45 -10.84 5.29
N ILE A 74 1.03 -11.93 4.64
CA ILE A 74 -0.11 -11.93 3.73
C ILE A 74 -1.45 -11.91 4.48
N GLU A 75 -1.62 -12.81 5.44
CA GLU A 75 -2.87 -13.08 6.17
C GLU A 75 -2.97 -12.25 7.47
N GLY A 76 -1.84 -11.74 7.98
CA GLY A 76 -1.79 -11.00 9.22
C GLY A 76 -1.29 -11.84 10.39
N LYS A 77 -0.93 -11.14 11.49
CA LYS A 77 -0.41 -11.77 12.70
C LYS A 77 -0.57 -10.89 13.93
N ASP A 78 -0.97 -11.53 15.02
CA ASP A 78 -0.92 -10.96 16.37
C ASP A 78 0.44 -11.26 17.01
N TYR A 79 1.06 -10.25 17.63
CA TYR A 79 2.35 -10.38 18.29
C TYR A 79 2.48 -9.40 19.45
N VAL A 80 3.45 -9.67 20.34
CA VAL A 80 3.71 -8.85 21.52
C VAL A 80 5.09 -8.24 21.42
N ILE A 81 5.18 -6.92 21.57
CA ILE A 81 6.44 -6.18 21.65
C ILE A 81 6.44 -5.32 22.93
N ASP A 82 7.49 -5.45 23.74
CA ASP A 82 7.62 -4.76 25.03
C ASP A 82 6.40 -4.91 25.97
N GLY A 83 5.76 -6.09 25.96
CA GLY A 83 4.60 -6.40 26.78
C GLY A 83 3.29 -5.73 26.32
N LYS A 84 3.24 -5.25 25.08
CA LYS A 84 2.04 -4.65 24.47
C LYS A 84 1.64 -5.43 23.23
N ASP A 85 0.33 -5.62 23.09
CA ASP A 85 -0.25 -6.35 21.97
C ASP A 85 -0.28 -5.47 20.71
N CYS A 86 0.20 -6.04 19.62
CA CYS A 86 0.18 -5.48 18.28
C CYS A 86 -0.46 -6.50 17.34
N PHE A 87 -1.22 -6.02 16.36
CA PHE A 87 -1.78 -6.85 15.30
C PHE A 87 -1.54 -6.23 13.93
N TRP A 88 -1.05 -7.06 13.02
CA TRP A 88 -0.95 -6.75 11.61
C TRP A 88 -2.14 -7.40 10.89
N GLN A 89 -2.87 -6.61 10.10
CA GLN A 89 -4.09 -7.06 9.41
C GLN A 89 -3.84 -7.95 8.18
N GLY A 90 -2.59 -8.11 7.74
CA GLY A 90 -2.30 -8.79 6.49
C GLY A 90 -2.32 -7.86 5.27
N LEU A 91 -1.67 -8.31 4.19
CA LEU A 91 -1.77 -7.68 2.87
C LEU A 91 -3.17 -7.85 2.27
N ILE A 92 -3.85 -8.95 2.60
CA ILE A 92 -5.19 -9.29 2.11
C ILE A 92 -6.13 -9.57 3.27
N GLN A 93 -7.36 -9.07 3.15
CA GLN A 93 -8.46 -9.36 4.06
C GLN A 93 -9.58 -9.99 3.23
N GLU A 94 -9.60 -11.31 3.17
CA GLU A 94 -10.52 -12.07 2.30
C GLU A 94 -11.99 -11.82 2.65
N ASP A 95 -12.32 -11.66 3.94
CA ASP A 95 -13.70 -11.47 4.42
C ASP A 95 -14.30 -10.12 4.00
N THR A 96 -13.51 -9.05 4.08
CA THR A 96 -13.94 -7.69 3.74
C THR A 96 -13.58 -7.29 2.31
N LYS A 97 -12.75 -8.12 1.64
CA LYS A 97 -12.09 -7.82 0.36
C LYS A 97 -11.36 -6.49 0.38
N GLU A 98 -10.68 -6.22 1.50
CA GLU A 98 -9.80 -5.07 1.64
C GLU A 98 -8.34 -5.47 1.43
N SER A 99 -7.57 -4.57 0.82
CA SER A 99 -6.12 -4.73 0.70
C SER A 99 -5.45 -3.37 0.56
N LEU A 100 -4.29 -3.24 1.20
CA LEU A 100 -3.31 -2.18 0.94
C LEU A 100 -3.07 -1.98 -0.56
N LEU A 101 -2.90 -3.07 -1.30
CA LEU A 101 -2.58 -3.04 -2.73
C LEU A 101 -3.77 -2.54 -3.54
N ALA A 102 -5.00 -2.91 -3.16
CA ALA A 102 -6.21 -2.44 -3.80
C ALA A 102 -6.41 -0.93 -3.63
N ASP A 103 -6.05 -0.39 -2.45
CA ASP A 103 -6.10 1.06 -2.20
C ASP A 103 -5.14 1.82 -3.14
N TYR A 104 -3.93 1.31 -3.34
CA TYR A 104 -2.96 1.91 -4.26
C TYR A 104 -3.43 1.81 -5.72
N VAL A 105 -3.87 0.63 -6.16
CA VAL A 105 -4.39 0.44 -7.53
C VAL A 105 -5.57 1.36 -7.80
N TYR A 106 -6.48 1.53 -6.83
CA TYR A 106 -7.61 2.46 -6.94
C TYR A 106 -7.13 3.90 -7.19
N CYS A 107 -6.14 4.37 -6.43
CA CYS A 107 -5.59 5.71 -6.60
C CYS A 107 -4.91 5.89 -7.96
N VAL A 108 -4.09 4.92 -8.38
CA VAL A 108 -3.40 4.96 -9.69
C VAL A 108 -4.42 4.92 -10.82
N TYR A 109 -5.38 4.00 -10.78
CA TYR A 109 -6.44 3.87 -11.79
C TYR A 109 -7.20 5.18 -11.96
N HIS A 110 -7.65 5.80 -10.87
CA HIS A 110 -8.40 7.04 -10.98
C HIS A 110 -7.55 8.23 -11.41
N THR A 111 -6.25 8.24 -11.08
CA THR A 111 -5.31 9.30 -11.51
C THR A 111 -5.02 9.21 -13.00
N GLU A 112 -4.81 8.00 -13.52
CA GLU A 112 -4.54 7.77 -14.95
C GLU A 112 -5.80 7.97 -15.81
N ASN A 113 -7.00 7.70 -15.28
CA ASN A 113 -8.27 7.88 -16.01
C ASN A 113 -8.93 9.26 -15.81
N VAL A 114 -8.24 10.25 -15.22
CA VAL A 114 -8.75 11.64 -15.16
C VAL A 114 -8.86 12.23 -16.57
N THR A 115 -7.94 11.86 -17.45
CA THR A 115 -7.91 12.27 -18.85
C THR A 115 -7.91 11.03 -19.75
N GLN A 116 -8.24 11.24 -21.02
CA GLN A 116 -8.20 10.20 -22.04
C GLN A 116 -7.36 10.69 -23.21
N THR A 117 -6.36 9.89 -23.59
CA THR A 117 -5.57 10.13 -24.80
C THR A 117 -6.43 9.83 -26.03
N GLY A 118 -6.82 10.88 -26.76
CA GLY A 118 -7.45 10.79 -28.07
C GLY A 118 -6.42 10.94 -29.20
N GLU A 119 -6.88 10.75 -30.44
CA GLU A 119 -6.04 10.88 -31.65
C GLU A 119 -5.37 12.26 -31.78
N PHE A 120 -5.97 13.29 -31.18
CA PHE A 120 -5.50 14.68 -31.24
C PHE A 120 -4.88 15.18 -29.92
N GLY A 121 -4.66 14.29 -28.94
CA GLY A 121 -4.07 14.64 -27.64
C GLY A 121 -4.94 14.27 -26.43
N GLU A 122 -4.55 14.73 -25.25
CA GLU A 122 -5.29 14.49 -24.00
C GLU A 122 -6.60 15.27 -23.97
N THR A 123 -7.70 14.55 -23.70
CA THR A 123 -9.04 15.11 -23.62
C THR A 123 -9.69 14.74 -22.29
N ILE A 124 -10.63 15.57 -21.83
CA ILE A 124 -11.45 15.26 -20.66
C ILE A 124 -12.82 14.79 -21.18
N LEU A 125 -13.32 13.68 -20.65
CA LEU A 125 -14.66 13.20 -20.97
C LEU A 125 -15.72 14.21 -20.53
N ASP A 126 -16.48 14.74 -21.48
CA ASP A 126 -17.63 15.60 -21.21
C ASP A 126 -18.91 14.75 -21.17
N ALA A 127 -19.47 14.58 -19.97
CA ALA A 127 -20.64 13.75 -19.76
C ALA A 127 -21.91 14.47 -20.26
N LYS A 128 -22.51 13.97 -21.34
CA LYS A 128 -23.76 14.53 -21.90
C LYS A 128 -24.93 14.52 -20.91
N VAL A 129 -24.94 13.57 -19.97
CA VAL A 129 -25.96 13.43 -18.93
C VAL A 129 -25.24 13.14 -17.62
N GLY A 130 -24.89 14.19 -16.87
CA GLY A 130 -24.24 14.08 -15.57
C GLY A 130 -23.64 15.41 -15.12
N ARG A 131 -23.55 15.62 -13.80
CA ARG A 131 -22.82 16.79 -13.26
C ARG A 131 -21.39 16.38 -12.96
N LYS A 132 -20.41 17.10 -13.52
CA LYS A 132 -19.00 16.93 -13.16
C LYS A 132 -18.81 17.23 -11.67
N VAL A 133 -18.30 16.26 -10.94
CA VAL A 133 -17.94 16.38 -9.52
C VAL A 133 -16.48 16.00 -9.33
N SER A 134 -15.82 16.59 -8.34
CA SER A 134 -14.41 16.28 -8.05
C SER A 134 -14.29 14.88 -7.45
N SER A 135 -13.38 14.07 -7.99
CA SER A 135 -12.99 12.78 -7.41
C SER A 135 -11.94 12.92 -6.30
N VAL A 136 -11.28 14.08 -6.19
CA VAL A 136 -10.15 14.33 -5.28
C VAL A 136 -10.43 13.90 -3.85
N PRO A 137 -11.55 14.30 -3.19
CA PRO A 137 -11.77 13.92 -1.79
C PRO A 137 -11.84 12.40 -1.57
N LYS A 138 -12.35 11.64 -2.54
CA LYS A 138 -12.41 10.17 -2.46
C LYS A 138 -11.03 9.56 -2.63
N ILE A 139 -10.30 10.01 -3.66
CA ILE A 139 -8.95 9.52 -3.94
C ILE A 139 -8.02 9.82 -2.77
N THR A 140 -8.03 11.05 -2.25
CA THR A 140 -7.25 11.46 -1.07
C THR A 140 -7.57 10.59 0.15
N LYS A 141 -8.85 10.29 0.41
CA LYS A 141 -9.24 9.44 1.53
C LYS A 141 -8.66 8.03 1.40
N VAL A 142 -8.73 7.43 0.21
CA VAL A 142 -8.17 6.10 -0.07
C VAL A 142 -6.64 6.12 -0.01
N TRP A 143 -6.02 7.17 -0.55
CA TRP A 143 -4.57 7.38 -0.48
C TRP A 143 -4.07 7.46 0.96
N ASN A 144 -4.72 8.25 1.81
CA ASN A 144 -4.37 8.36 3.22
C ASN A 144 -4.56 7.03 3.97
N ARG A 145 -5.58 6.23 3.62
CA ARG A 145 -5.75 4.87 4.16
C ARG A 145 -4.60 3.96 3.72
N PHE A 146 -4.19 4.02 2.46
CA PHE A 146 -3.03 3.30 1.94
C PHE A 146 -1.74 3.67 2.69
N ILE A 147 -1.45 4.97 2.83
CA ILE A 147 -0.30 5.50 3.58
C ILE A 147 -0.32 5.03 5.03
N GLU A 148 -1.48 5.07 5.70
CA GLU A 148 -1.63 4.57 7.06
C GLU A 148 -1.35 3.06 7.16
N LYS A 149 -1.92 2.23 6.26
CA LYS A 149 -1.68 0.77 6.24
C LYS A 149 -0.23 0.40 5.88
N LEU A 150 0.43 1.18 5.02
CA LEU A 150 1.79 0.91 4.57
C LEU A 150 2.84 1.28 5.63
N HIS A 151 2.77 2.50 6.16
CA HIS A 151 3.82 3.07 7.01
C HIS A 151 3.27 4.07 8.04
N GLY A 152 2.00 3.94 8.42
CA GLY A 152 1.41 4.63 9.55
C GLY A 152 2.25 4.43 10.81
N GLY A 153 2.48 5.52 11.55
CA GLY A 153 3.37 5.52 12.73
C GLY A 153 4.88 5.62 12.41
N VAL A 154 5.31 5.40 11.17
CA VAL A 154 6.71 5.55 10.76
C VAL A 154 7.00 7.01 10.41
N ARG A 155 7.97 7.61 11.10
CA ARG A 155 8.44 8.98 10.85
C ARG A 155 9.42 8.97 9.68
N SER A 156 9.16 9.86 8.74
CA SER A 156 10.10 10.26 7.70
C SER A 156 10.81 11.56 8.07
N ASN A 157 11.81 11.94 7.29
CA ASN A 157 12.47 13.25 7.35
C ASN A 157 13.06 13.53 8.74
N PRO A 158 14.15 12.85 9.11
CA PRO A 158 14.85 13.16 10.35
C PRO A 158 15.26 14.62 10.38
N ASN A 159 15.17 15.23 11.56
CA ASN A 159 15.65 16.60 11.79
C ASN A 159 17.18 16.70 11.71
N GLY A 160 17.88 15.57 11.69
CA GLY A 160 19.30 15.46 11.45
C GLY A 160 19.80 14.04 11.68
N PHE A 161 21.11 13.87 11.58
CA PHE A 161 21.80 12.61 11.86
C PHE A 161 22.80 12.83 12.99
N THR A 162 22.98 11.83 13.86
CA THR A 162 24.04 11.84 14.87
C THR A 162 25.41 11.68 14.21
N MET A 163 26.48 11.87 14.99
CA MET A 163 27.86 11.60 14.50
C MET A 163 28.06 10.13 14.11
N GLU A 164 27.22 9.22 14.61
CA GLU A 164 27.20 7.80 14.27
C GLU A 164 26.33 7.49 13.03
N GLY A 165 25.76 8.52 12.40
CA GLY A 165 24.89 8.39 11.22
C GLY A 165 23.45 7.95 11.51
N LYS A 166 23.03 7.91 12.79
CA LYS A 166 21.66 7.53 13.16
C LYS A 166 20.71 8.74 13.01
N PRO A 167 19.53 8.59 12.37
CA PRO A 167 18.55 9.67 12.25
C PRO A 167 17.99 10.06 13.64
N TYR A 168 17.65 11.33 13.83
CA TYR A 168 16.92 11.81 15.02
C TYR A 168 15.84 12.84 14.66
N TRP A 169 14.83 12.97 15.55
CA TRP A 169 13.75 13.96 15.46
C TRP A 169 13.70 14.80 16.74
N ASN A 170 13.31 16.06 16.63
CA ASN A 170 13.04 16.90 17.79
C ASN A 170 11.55 16.89 18.09
N VAL A 171 11.16 16.39 19.26
CA VAL A 171 9.77 16.33 19.72
C VAL A 171 9.68 17.05 21.06
N ARG A 172 8.95 18.17 21.12
CA ARG A 172 8.74 18.96 22.35
C ARG A 172 10.04 19.30 23.11
N GLY A 173 11.12 19.58 22.38
CA GLY A 173 12.42 19.93 22.96
C GLY A 173 13.32 18.75 23.34
N GLY A 174 12.83 17.51 23.24
CA GLY A 174 13.64 16.29 23.36
C GLY A 174 14.13 15.79 22.01
N ARG A 175 15.31 15.14 21.98
CA ARG A 175 15.79 14.37 20.82
C ARG A 175 15.29 12.94 20.93
N ASP A 176 14.55 12.51 19.93
CA ASP A 176 14.04 11.15 19.76
C ASP A 176 14.86 10.45 18.68
N TYR A 177 15.40 9.28 19.01
CA TYR A 177 16.28 8.49 18.15
C TYR A 177 15.55 7.31 17.50
N TYR A 178 14.25 7.14 17.77
CA TYR A 178 13.44 6.07 17.21
C TYR A 178 12.55 6.63 16.09
N GLY A 179 12.76 6.16 14.87
CA GLY A 179 12.04 6.58 13.67
C GLY A 179 10.62 6.03 13.54
N VAL A 180 10.15 5.27 14.53
CA VAL A 180 8.79 4.75 14.58
C VAL A 180 8.16 5.28 15.86
N ASN A 181 7.10 6.08 15.74
CA ASN A 181 6.19 6.29 16.87
C ASN A 181 5.44 4.98 17.03
N ALA A 182 5.96 4.07 17.86
CA ALA A 182 5.39 2.75 18.07
C ALA A 182 3.88 2.89 18.37
N LYS A 183 3.07 2.52 17.38
CA LYS A 183 1.64 2.31 17.58
C LYS A 183 1.47 0.92 18.15
N TYR A 184 0.56 0.81 19.10
CA TYR A 184 0.12 -0.47 19.67
C TYR A 184 -1.31 -0.71 19.21
N GLY A 185 -1.75 -1.98 19.19
CA GLY A 185 -2.96 -2.37 18.47
C GLY A 185 -2.68 -2.53 16.98
N GLU A 186 -3.42 -1.84 16.12
CA GLU A 186 -3.27 -1.98 14.67
C GLU A 186 -1.97 -1.32 14.18
N VAL A 187 -1.08 -2.12 13.59
CA VAL A 187 0.20 -1.65 13.07
C VAL A 187 0.22 -1.62 11.54
N SER A 188 1.11 -0.80 10.98
CA SER A 188 1.35 -0.75 9.53
C SER A 188 2.30 -1.87 9.08
N LEU A 189 2.32 -2.16 7.77
CA LEU A 189 3.21 -3.19 7.19
C LEU A 189 4.69 -2.93 7.55
N VAL A 190 5.16 -1.69 7.40
CA VAL A 190 6.55 -1.35 7.68
C VAL A 190 6.85 -1.47 9.17
N GLN A 191 5.92 -1.07 10.05
CA GLN A 191 6.12 -1.27 11.49
C GLN A 191 6.20 -2.76 11.82
N PHE A 192 5.28 -3.59 11.28
CA PHE A 192 5.30 -5.04 11.50
C PHE A 192 6.64 -5.68 11.08
N LEU A 193 7.19 -5.31 9.92
CA LEU A 193 8.47 -5.81 9.43
C LEU A 193 9.65 -5.38 10.31
N LEU A 194 9.64 -4.14 10.81
CA LEU A 194 10.69 -3.61 11.67
C LEU A 194 10.65 -4.21 13.08
N ASP A 195 9.45 -4.36 13.64
CA ASP A 195 9.22 -4.95 14.96
C ASP A 195 9.63 -6.44 14.97
N ASN A 196 9.49 -7.13 13.83
CA ASN A 196 9.84 -8.54 13.64
C ASN A 196 11.11 -8.75 12.80
N LYS A 197 12.02 -7.77 12.76
CA LYS A 197 13.21 -7.78 11.87
C LYS A 197 14.04 -9.06 11.94
N ASP A 198 14.09 -9.70 13.11
CA ASP A 198 14.91 -10.89 13.35
C ASP A 198 14.36 -12.10 12.57
N ALA A 199 13.04 -12.12 12.30
CA ALA A 199 12.40 -13.09 11.42
C ALA A 199 12.57 -12.76 9.93
N TYR A 200 12.90 -11.50 9.61
CA TYR A 200 13.01 -11.00 8.23
C TYR A 200 14.39 -10.41 7.92
N PRO A 201 15.45 -11.23 7.87
CA PRO A 201 16.83 -10.75 7.72
C PRO A 201 17.10 -10.09 6.35
N LEU A 202 16.22 -10.28 5.37
CA LEU A 202 16.33 -9.68 4.04
C LEU A 202 15.63 -8.33 3.90
N VAL A 203 14.87 -7.89 4.91
CA VAL A 203 14.22 -6.56 4.93
C VAL A 203 15.29 -5.48 4.87
N ASP A 204 15.10 -4.54 3.94
CA ASP A 204 15.91 -3.32 3.95
C ASP A 204 15.43 -2.37 5.05
N ALA A 205 16.17 -2.34 6.16
CA ALA A 205 15.90 -1.44 7.28
C ALA A 205 16.14 0.04 6.95
N ASN A 206 16.79 0.36 5.81
CA ASN A 206 16.92 1.74 5.33
C ASN A 206 15.66 2.21 4.60
N TYR A 207 14.53 2.10 5.29
CA TYR A 207 13.23 2.50 4.75
C TYR A 207 13.21 4.01 4.47
N ARG A 208 12.91 4.38 3.22
CA ARG A 208 12.52 5.73 2.83
C ARG A 208 11.00 5.79 2.76
N ARG A 209 10.40 6.97 2.93
CA ARG A 209 8.94 7.10 2.96
C ARG A 209 8.32 6.84 1.57
N PHE A 210 7.27 6.03 1.49
CA PHE A 210 6.46 5.90 0.27
C PHE A 210 5.38 6.99 0.27
N GLY A 211 5.54 8.04 -0.55
CA GLY A 211 4.57 9.13 -0.60
C GLY A 211 4.36 9.85 0.75
N GLU A 212 3.36 10.73 0.79
CA GLU A 212 2.97 11.50 1.99
C GLU A 212 1.45 11.57 2.13
N PHE A 213 0.95 11.85 3.34
CA PHE A 213 -0.47 12.13 3.57
C PHE A 213 -0.89 13.39 2.81
N GLN A 214 -2.09 13.37 2.25
CA GLN A 214 -2.67 14.49 1.51
C GLN A 214 -3.83 15.09 2.28
N ASN A 215 -4.00 16.41 2.19
CA ASN A 215 -5.21 17.10 2.68
C ASN A 215 -6.40 16.91 1.72
N GLU A 216 -7.59 17.40 2.08
CA GLU A 216 -8.81 17.25 1.26
C GLU A 216 -8.73 17.85 -0.17
N PHE A 217 -7.70 18.65 -0.45
CA PHE A 217 -7.41 19.20 -1.77
C PHE A 217 -6.40 18.37 -2.56
N GLY A 218 -5.92 17.24 -2.01
CA GLY A 218 -4.92 16.37 -2.64
C GLY A 218 -3.49 16.93 -2.57
N ILE A 219 -3.22 17.86 -1.65
CA ILE A 219 -1.92 18.51 -1.43
C ILE A 219 -1.27 17.97 -0.17
#